data_AF-A0A9N9DMV5-F1
#
_entry.id   AF-A0A9N9DMV5-F1
#
_cell.length_a   1.000
_cell.length_b   1.000
_cell.length_c   1.000
_cell.angle_alpha   90.00
_cell.angle_beta   90.00
_cell.angle_gamma   90.00
#
_symmetry.space_group_name_H-M   'P 1'
#
loop_
_entity.id
_entity.type
_entity.pdbx_description
1 polymer ?
#
loop_
_entity_poly.entity_id
_entity_poly.type
_entity_poly.pdbx_seq_one_letter_code
_entity_poly.pdbx_strand_id
1 'polypeptide(L)' 'MRAPIHPGEMLREEFLAPLNMKPEELAQKINVPPKTIKDICQEKKDLTPEIICRLAVYFKMSYEF' A
#
# COMPACT_ATOMS: atom_id res chain seq x y z
N MET A 1 19.47 11.99 8.68
CA MET A 1 18.79 11.65 7.41
C MET A 1 17.86 10.50 7.71
N ARG A 2 16.54 10.71 7.73
CA ARG A 2 15.61 9.57 7.76
C ARG A 2 15.77 8.89 6.40
N ALA A 3 16.18 7.63 6.39
CA ALA A 3 16.24 6.84 5.16
C ALA A 3 14.88 7.00 4.44
N PRO A 4 14.84 7.16 3.11
CA PRO A 4 13.58 7.16 2.40
C PRO A 4 12.95 5.78 2.65
N ILE A 5 12.00 5.71 3.58
CA ILE A 5 11.24 4.49 3.81
C ILE A 5 10.56 4.23 2.48
N HIS A 6 10.91 3.11 1.85
CA HIS A 6 10.33 2.80 0.56
C HIS A 6 8.81 2.76 0.74
N PRO A 7 8.03 3.38 -0.14
CA PRO A 7 6.58 3.41 0.00
C PRO A 7 5.96 2.00 0.15
N GLY A 8 6.62 0.99 -0.43
CA GLY A 8 6.28 -0.43 -0.25
C GLY A 8 6.57 -1.00 1.14
N GLU A 9 7.63 -0.57 1.82
CA GLU A 9 7.90 -0.92 3.22
C GLU A 9 6.83 -0.32 4.14
N MET A 10 6.56 0.97 3.97
CA MET A 10 5.52 1.67 4.72
C MET A 10 4.13 1.03 4.50
N LEU A 11 3.79 0.63 3.27
CA LEU A 11 2.56 -0.09 2.98
C LEU A 11 2.48 -1.44 3.74
N ARG A 12 3.60 -2.16 3.86
CA ARG A 12 3.66 -3.42 4.60
C ARG A 12 3.48 -3.22 6.08
N GLU A 13 4.27 -2.32 6.66
CA GLU A 13 4.38 -2.18 8.11
C GLU A 13 3.20 -1.41 8.70
N GLU A 14 2.73 -0.35 8.05
CA GLU A 14 1.67 0.52 8.57
C GLU A 14 0.25 0.06 8.19
N PHE A 15 0.11 -0.77 7.15
CA PHE A 15 -1.22 -1.20 6.67
C PHE A 15 -1.38 -2.71 6.67
N LEU A 16 -0.50 -3.46 6.01
CA LEU A 16 -0.67 -4.91 5.87
C LEU A 16 -0.44 -5.67 7.18
N ALA A 17 0.58 -5.30 7.96
CA ALA A 17 0.91 -5.90 9.23
C ALA A 17 -0.20 -5.71 10.29
N PRO A 18 -0.70 -4.49 10.58
CA PRO A 18 -1.77 -4.30 11.57
C PRO A 18 -3.10 -4.93 11.15
N LEU A 19 -3.36 -5.06 9.85
CA LEU A 19 -4.58 -5.69 9.33
C LEU A 19 -4.44 -7.21 9.11
N ASN A 20 -3.25 -7.77 9.36
CA ASN A 20 -2.90 -9.16 9.03
C ASN A 20 -3.35 -9.56 7.61
N MET A 21 -3.24 -8.62 6.67
CA MET A 21 -3.77 -8.73 5.32
C MET A 21 -2.64 -9.01 4.33
N LYS A 22 -2.89 -9.85 3.33
CA LYS A 22 -1.91 -10.06 2.27
C LYS A 22 -1.95 -8.95 1.21
N PRO A 23 -0.83 -8.61 0.57
CA PRO A 23 -0.80 -7.61 -0.50
C PRO A 23 -1.73 -7.94 -1.68
N GLU A 24 -1.95 -9.23 -1.95
CA GLU A 24 -2.91 -9.72 -2.94
C GLU A 24 -4.38 -9.45 -2.55
N GLU A 25 -4.71 -9.45 -1.27
CA GLU A 25 -6.06 -9.12 -0.78
C GLU A 25 -6.30 -7.62 -0.84
N LEU A 26 -5.32 -6.82 -0.42
CA LEU A 26 -5.38 -5.36 -0.57
C LEU A 26 -5.57 -4.98 -2.03
N ALA A 27 -4.85 -5.62 -2.95
CA ALA A 27 -4.98 -5.36 -4.37
C ALA A 27 -6.41 -5.65 -4.90
N GLN A 28 -7.01 -6.77 -4.48
CA GLN A 28 -8.40 -7.09 -4.83
C GLN A 28 -9.37 -6.05 -4.28
N LYS A 29 -9.15 -5.58 -3.06
CA LYS A 29 -10.00 -4.59 -2.38
C LYS A 29 -9.97 -3.21 -3.05
N ILE A 30 -8.81 -2.78 -3.54
CA ILE A 30 -8.65 -1.49 -4.24
C ILE A 30 -8.81 -1.60 -5.77
N ASN A 31 -9.16 -2.79 -6.26
CA ASN A 31 -9.37 -3.10 -7.67
C ASN A 31 -8.12 -2.75 -8.53
N VAL A 32 -6.96 -3.24 -8.10
CA VAL A 32 -5.70 -3.16 -8.85
C VAL A 32 -5.11 -4.56 -9.04
N PRO A 33 -4.26 -4.77 -10.06
CA PRO A 33 -3.59 -6.05 -10.24
C PRO A 33 -2.72 -6.42 -9.03
N PRO A 34 -2.84 -7.63 -8.46
CA PRO A 34 -2.06 -8.06 -7.29
C PRO A 34 -0.55 -8.06 -7.55
N LYS A 35 -0.15 -8.26 -8.81
CA LYS A 35 1.24 -8.16 -9.24
C LYS A 35 1.82 -6.77 -8.98
N THR A 36 1.05 -5.72 -9.22
CA THR A 36 1.49 -4.33 -9.02
C THR A 36 1.76 -4.05 -7.55
N ILE A 37 0.84 -4.40 -6.64
CA ILE A 37 1.04 -4.21 -5.20
C ILE A 37 2.20 -5.08 -4.69
N LYS A 38 2.34 -6.31 -5.21
CA LYS A 38 3.47 -7.18 -4.88
C LYS A 38 4.81 -6.60 -5.32
N ASP A 39 4.92 -6.04 -6.52
CA ASP A 39 6.14 -5.40 -7.01
C ASP A 39 6.49 -4.15 -6.18
N ILE A 40 5.50 -3.36 -5.78
CA ILE A 40 5.69 -2.19 -4.89
C ILE A 40 6.18 -2.64 -3.51
N CYS A 41 5.53 -3.66 -2.96
CA CYS A 41 5.87 -4.31 -1.70
C CYS A 41 7.27 -4.97 -1.72
N GLN A 42 7.78 -5.33 -2.90
CA GLN A 42 9.13 -5.86 -3.13
C GLN A 42 10.16 -4.79 -3.51
N GLU A 43 9.81 -3.51 -3.43
CA GLU A 43 10.71 -2.39 -3.77
C GLU A 43 11.20 -2.42 -5.22
N LYS A 44 10.45 -3.13 -6.10
CA LYS A 44 10.73 -3.21 -7.54
C LYS A 44 10.04 -2.09 -8.32
N LYS A 45 9.07 -1.43 -7.72
CA LYS A 45 8.31 -0.31 -8.28
C LYS A 45 7.94 0.70 -7.21
N ASP A 46 7.96 1.96 -7.61
CA ASP A 46 7.38 3.05 -6.82
C ASP A 46 5.85 3.04 -6.84
N LEU A 47 5.25 3.71 -5.85
CA LEU A 47 3.82 3.99 -5.82
C LEU A 47 3.46 5.00 -6.91
N THR A 48 2.65 4.58 -7.88
CA THR A 48 2.05 5.47 -8.87
C THR A 48 0.97 6.35 -8.22
N PRO A 49 0.79 7.63 -8.64
CA PRO A 49 -0.25 8.51 -8.10
C PRO A 49 -1.66 7.91 -8.12
N GLU A 50 -1.99 7.12 -9.15
CA GLU A 50 -3.27 6.41 -9.22
C GLU A 50 -3.47 5.43 -8.07
N ILE A 51 -2.42 4.68 -7.71
CA ILE A 51 -2.47 3.69 -6.62
C ILE A 51 -2.57 4.41 -5.28
N ILE A 52 -1.84 5.52 -5.10
CA ILE A 52 -1.94 6.36 -3.90
C ILE A 52 -3.37 6.88 -3.72
N CYS A 53 -4.00 7.36 -4.80
CA CYS A 53 -5.38 7.84 -4.75
C CYS A 53 -6.35 6.70 -4.39
N ARG A 54 -6.19 5.51 -4.98
CA ARG A 54 -7.01 4.34 -4.65
C ARG A 54 -6.81 3.86 -3.22
N LEU A 55 -5.57 3.84 -2.73
CA LEU A 55 -5.24 3.51 -1.34
C LEU A 55 -5.85 4.53 -0.39
N ALA A 56 -5.74 5.83 -0.67
CA ALA A 56 -6.33 6.89 0.16
C ALA A 56 -7.87 6.77 0.26
N VAL A 57 -8.53 6.41 -0.85
CA VAL A 57 -9.98 6.14 -0.89
C VAL A 57 -10.33 4.86 -0.12
N TYR A 58 -9.57 3.78 -0.32
CA TYR A 58 -9.84 2.49 0.30
C TYR A 58 -9.64 2.50 1.80
N PHE A 59 -8.48 3.02 2.24
CA PHE A 59 -8.20 3.17 3.64
C PHE A 59 -9.09 4.19 4.31
N LYS A 60 -9.87 4.97 3.53
CA LYS A 60 -10.63 6.12 3.98
C LYS A 60 -9.83 6.82 5.05
N MET A 61 -8.92 7.73 4.70
CA MET A 61 -8.42 8.68 5.70
C MET A 61 -9.57 9.59 6.22
N SER A 62 -10.65 9.02 6.76
CA SER A 62 -11.22 9.38 8.05
C SER A 62 -10.12 9.19 9.09
N TYR A 63 -9.22 10.18 9.15
CA TYR A 63 -8.55 10.49 10.40
C TYR A 63 -9.66 10.84 11.40
N GLU A 64 -10.12 9.87 12.17
CA GLU A 64 -10.73 10.14 13.46
C GLU A 64 -9.78 9.60 14.53
N PHE A 65 -9.03 10.55 15.09
CA PHE A 65 -8.16 10.51 16.27
C PHE A 65 -6.78 9.84 16.16
#